data_AF-A0AAN7PP31-F1
#
_entry.id   AF-A0AAN7PP31-F1
#
_cell.length_a   1.000
_cell.length_b   1.000
_cell.length_c   1.000
_cell.angle_alpha   90.00
_cell.angle_beta   90.00
_cell.angle_gamma   90.00
#
_symmetry.space_group_name_H-M   'P 1'
#
loop_
_entity.id
_entity.type
_entity.pdbx_description
1 polymer ?
#
loop_
_entity_poly.entity_id
_entity_poly.type
_entity_poly.pdbx_seq_one_letter_code
_entity_poly.pdbx_strand_id
1 'polypeptide(L)'
;MEELHSLENYLSDPEQIQKAVNELSKIGGSNPYDFVSRAAQKLITNKFSGATFSLQGRRKKESFQKLKLYELLTNASMTLFKDTTLKEQSIAKWIRRCTEREKGK
;
A
#
# COMPACT_ATOMS: atom_id res chain seq x y z
N MET A 1 -6.80 -2.21 -14.52
CA MET A 1 -6.39 -3.55 -14.06
C MET A 1 -4.99 -3.87 -14.57
N GLU A 2 -4.67 -3.52 -15.82
CA GLU A 2 -3.32 -3.66 -16.39
C GLU A 2 -2.21 -2.95 -15.61
N GLU A 3 -2.42 -1.71 -15.13
CA GLU A 3 -1.39 -0.99 -14.37
C GLU A 3 -1.01 -1.69 -13.05
N LEU A 4 -2.01 -2.17 -12.28
CA LEU A 4 -1.74 -2.96 -11.08
C LEU A 4 -1.02 -4.25 -11.45
N HIS A 5 -1.47 -4.95 -12.49
CA HIS A 5 -0.85 -6.21 -12.90
C HIS A 5 0.61 -6.02 -13.33
N SER A 6 0.91 -4.93 -14.06
CA SER A 6 2.28 -4.56 -14.43
C SER A 6 3.13 -4.25 -13.20
N LEU A 7 2.57 -3.51 -12.21
CA LEU A 7 3.25 -3.22 -10.96
C LEU A 7 3.53 -4.51 -10.16
N GLU A 8 2.53 -5.38 -10.02
CA GLU A 8 2.66 -6.65 -9.30
C GLU A 8 3.67 -7.58 -9.97
N ASN A 9 3.70 -7.63 -11.30
CA ASN A 9 4.70 -8.39 -12.06
C ASN A 9 6.11 -7.82 -11.86
N TYR A 10 6.26 -6.49 -11.92
CA TYR A 10 7.55 -5.84 -11.65
C TYR A 10 8.04 -6.13 -10.22
N LEU A 11 7.15 -6.05 -9.22
CA LEU A 11 7.48 -6.30 -7.82
C LEU A 11 7.62 -7.80 -7.48
N SER A 12 7.32 -8.70 -8.41
CA SER A 12 7.52 -10.14 -8.20
C SER A 12 9.00 -10.53 -8.33
N ASP A 13 9.81 -9.69 -8.96
CA ASP A 13 11.27 -9.85 -9.00
C ASP A 13 11.91 -9.37 -7.68
N PRO A 14 12.72 -10.21 -7.01
CA PRO A 14 13.37 -9.88 -5.73
C PRO A 14 14.29 -8.64 -5.78
N GLU A 15 15.01 -8.42 -6.88
CA GLU A 15 15.86 -7.24 -7.01
C GLU A 15 15.02 -5.98 -7.18
N GLN A 16 13.93 -6.07 -7.96
CA GLN A 16 13.06 -4.94 -8.23
C GLN A 16 12.27 -4.52 -7.00
N ILE A 17 11.74 -5.46 -6.22
CA ILE A 17 11.07 -5.11 -4.95
C ILE A 17 12.06 -4.49 -3.96
N GLN A 18 13.30 -4.97 -3.89
CA GLN A 18 14.31 -4.38 -3.01
C GLN A 18 14.71 -2.96 -3.44
N LYS A 19 14.87 -2.72 -4.75
CA LYS A 19 15.09 -1.37 -5.31
C LYS A 19 13.90 -0.47 -4.98
N ALA A 20 12.68 -0.93 -5.21
CA ALA A 20 11.47 -0.19 -4.90
C ALA A 20 11.36 0.12 -3.39
N VAL A 21 11.68 -0.81 -2.50
CA VAL A 21 11.72 -0.57 -1.04
C VAL A 21 12.67 0.58 -0.70
N ASN A 22 13.87 0.57 -1.28
CA ASN A 22 14.90 1.60 -1.04
C ASN A 22 14.51 2.96 -1.60
N GLU A 23 13.76 3.02 -2.70
CA GLU A 23 13.26 4.27 -3.26
C GLU A 23 12.07 4.80 -2.48
N LEU A 24 11.12 3.93 -2.13
CA LEU A 24 9.88 4.30 -1.47
C LEU A 24 10.15 4.79 -0.04
N SER A 25 11.12 4.19 0.67
CA SER A 25 11.52 4.62 2.01
C SER A 25 12.01 6.08 2.05
N LYS A 26 12.61 6.59 0.96
CA LYS A 26 13.07 7.99 0.87
C LYS A 26 11.94 9.01 0.93
N ILE A 27 10.69 8.61 0.69
CA ILE A 27 9.53 9.48 0.84
C ILE A 27 9.42 9.95 2.30
N GLY A 28 9.67 9.05 3.25
CA GLY A 28 9.55 9.33 4.67
C GLY A 28 8.11 9.66 5.11
N GLY A 29 7.98 10.08 6.36
CA GLY A 29 6.73 10.49 6.96
C GLY A 29 6.90 10.69 8.46
N SER A 30 6.05 11.50 9.07
CA SER A 30 6.10 11.76 10.52
C SER A 30 5.68 10.53 11.35
N ASN A 31 4.92 9.62 10.75
CA ASN A 31 4.44 8.37 11.36
C ASN A 31 4.11 7.34 10.26
N PRO A 32 3.86 6.05 10.62
CA PRO A 32 3.59 5.01 9.63
C PRO A 32 2.40 5.30 8.69
N TYR A 33 1.32 5.92 9.19
CA TYR A 33 0.16 6.26 8.36
C TYR A 33 0.48 7.37 7.35
N ASP A 34 1.20 8.41 7.79
CA ASP A 34 1.64 9.49 6.93
C ASP A 34 2.52 8.97 5.78
N PHE A 35 3.51 8.14 6.12
CA PHE A 35 4.33 7.43 5.13
C PHE A 35 3.48 6.62 4.14
N VAL A 36 2.63 5.70 4.64
CA VAL A 36 1.79 4.85 3.80
C VAL A 36 0.92 5.69 2.87
N SER A 37 0.31 6.76 3.38
CA SER A 37 -0.53 7.63 2.57
C SER A 37 0.25 8.30 1.44
N ARG A 38 1.45 8.83 1.72
CA ARG A 38 2.29 9.51 0.73
C ARG A 38 2.87 8.53 -0.30
N ALA A 39 3.30 7.35 0.14
CA ALA A 39 3.82 6.30 -0.71
C ALA A 39 2.73 5.72 -1.63
N ALA A 40 1.60 5.30 -1.06
CA ALA A 40 0.54 4.66 -1.83
C ALA A 40 -0.10 5.61 -2.86
N GLN A 41 -0.21 6.91 -2.57
CA GLN A 41 -0.71 7.90 -3.54
C GLN A 41 0.18 8.07 -4.78
N LYS A 42 1.48 7.72 -4.70
CA LYS A 42 2.38 7.71 -5.86
C LYS A 42 2.26 6.45 -6.70
N LEU A 43 1.77 5.37 -6.10
CA LEU A 43 1.73 4.04 -6.73
C LEU A 43 0.34 3.72 -7.31
N ILE A 44 -0.73 4.09 -6.61
CA ILE A 44 -2.10 3.79 -7.02
C ILE A 44 -3.08 4.91 -6.67
N THR A 45 -4.17 4.99 -7.43
CA THR A 45 -5.22 5.98 -7.18
C THR A 45 -6.15 5.55 -6.05
N ASN A 46 -6.68 6.52 -5.29
CA ASN A 46 -7.63 6.26 -4.20
C ASN A 46 -8.89 5.51 -4.67
N LYS A 47 -9.39 5.84 -5.87
CA LYS A 47 -10.57 5.21 -6.48
C LYS A 47 -10.35 3.70 -6.64
N PHE A 48 -9.16 3.31 -7.07
CA PHE A 48 -8.79 1.93 -7.32
C PHE A 48 -8.70 1.10 -6.03
N SER A 49 -8.07 1.64 -4.98
CA SER A 49 -7.86 0.89 -3.74
C SER A 49 -9.13 0.70 -2.93
N GLY A 50 -10.02 1.71 -2.94
CA GLY A 50 -11.23 1.73 -2.13
C GLY A 50 -12.31 0.76 -2.65
N ALA A 51 -12.58 0.75 -3.95
CA ALA A 51 -13.63 -0.09 -4.54
C ALA A 51 -13.23 -1.57 -4.59
N THR A 52 -11.99 -1.86 -5.02
CA THR A 52 -11.55 -3.23 -5.34
C THR A 52 -11.04 -3.99 -4.13
N PHE A 53 -10.39 -3.31 -3.18
CA PHE A 53 -9.67 -3.97 -2.11
C PHE A 53 -10.21 -3.67 -0.71
N SER A 54 -10.04 -4.65 0.15
CA SER A 54 -9.98 -4.45 1.59
C SER A 54 -8.74 -5.16 2.11
N LEU A 55 -8.29 -4.85 3.33
CA LEU A 55 -7.07 -5.45 3.87
C LEU A 55 -7.06 -6.99 3.73
N GLN A 56 -8.13 -7.64 4.21
CA GLN A 56 -8.26 -9.10 4.26
C GLN A 56 -9.17 -9.71 3.16
N GLY A 57 -9.76 -8.90 2.28
CA GLY A 57 -10.70 -9.40 1.26
C GLY A 57 -12.13 -9.65 1.76
N ARG A 58 -12.67 -8.75 2.59
CA ARG A 58 -14.04 -8.80 3.10
C ARG A 58 -15.02 -8.06 2.17
N ARG A 59 -16.32 -8.39 2.29
CA ARG A 59 -17.44 -7.72 1.60
C ARG A 59 -17.33 -7.75 0.06
N LYS A 60 -16.98 -8.90 -0.51
CA LYS A 60 -16.80 -9.12 -1.96
C LYS A 60 -15.65 -8.30 -2.58
N LYS A 61 -14.72 -7.83 -1.77
CA LYS A 61 -13.48 -7.18 -2.22
C LYS A 61 -12.32 -8.15 -2.19
N GLU A 62 -11.31 -7.87 -2.98
CA GLU A 62 -10.06 -8.64 -2.98
C GLU A 62 -9.20 -8.30 -1.75
N SER A 63 -8.31 -9.23 -1.40
CA SER A 63 -7.40 -9.06 -0.26
C SER A 63 -6.16 -8.28 -0.66
N PHE A 64 -6.01 -7.08 -0.12
CA PHE A 64 -4.84 -6.25 -0.36
C PHE A 64 -3.56 -6.89 0.20
N GLN A 65 -3.66 -7.65 1.31
CA GLN A 65 -2.53 -8.35 1.92
C GLN A 65 -1.88 -9.39 1.00
N LYS A 66 -2.57 -9.82 -0.06
CA LYS A 66 -2.02 -10.77 -1.04
C LYS A 66 -1.19 -10.10 -2.14
N LEU A 67 -1.19 -8.77 -2.20
CA LEU A 67 -0.48 -8.03 -3.23
C LEU A 67 1.00 -7.84 -2.85
N LYS A 68 1.88 -7.83 -3.85
CA LYS A 68 3.27 -7.39 -3.73
C LYS A 68 3.37 -5.93 -3.35
N LEU A 69 2.39 -5.11 -3.72
CA LEU A 69 2.27 -3.74 -3.23
C LEU A 69 2.13 -3.68 -1.69
N TYR A 70 1.42 -4.62 -1.05
CA TYR A 70 1.35 -4.68 0.40
C TYR A 70 2.71 -5.02 1.02
N GLU A 71 3.40 -5.99 0.44
CA GLU A 71 4.76 -6.37 0.83
C GLU A 71 5.73 -5.18 0.71
N LEU A 72 5.69 -4.47 -0.43
CA LEU A 72 6.49 -3.27 -0.67
C LEU A 72 6.23 -2.19 0.38
N LEU A 73 4.97 -1.82 0.63
CA LEU A 73 4.63 -0.79 1.62
C LEU A 73 5.05 -1.18 3.03
N THR A 74 4.91 -2.47 3.37
CA THR A 74 5.29 -3.00 4.68
C THR A 74 6.81 -2.96 4.86
N ASN A 75 7.56 -3.47 3.89
CA ASN A 75 9.02 -3.52 3.91
C ASN A 75 9.63 -2.11 3.93
N ALA A 76 9.13 -1.20 3.08
CA ALA A 76 9.57 0.19 3.08
C ALA A 76 9.27 0.88 4.42
N SER A 77 8.08 0.65 4.99
CA SER A 77 7.73 1.18 6.31
C SER A 77 8.61 0.61 7.43
N MET A 78 9.03 -0.66 7.33
CA MET A 78 9.97 -1.29 8.27
C MET A 78 11.36 -0.65 8.28
N THR A 79 11.79 -0.05 7.16
CA THR A 79 13.06 0.68 7.13
C THR A 79 13.01 1.99 7.94
N LEU A 80 11.82 2.54 8.15
CA LEU A 80 11.60 3.84 8.79
C LEU A 80 11.12 3.72 10.23
N PHE A 81 10.27 2.73 10.51
CA PHE A 81 9.58 2.57 11.79
C PHE A 81 9.77 1.15 12.31
N LYS A 82 10.04 1.00 13.62
CA LYS A 82 10.33 -0.33 14.21
C LYS A 82 9.06 -1.14 14.53
N ASP A 83 7.98 -0.51 14.98
CA ASP A 83 6.72 -1.18 15.35
C ASP A 83 5.99 -1.76 14.13
N THR A 84 5.76 -3.07 14.07
CA THR A 84 5.08 -3.76 12.95
C THR A 84 3.56 -3.63 12.99
N THR A 85 2.96 -3.70 14.18
CA THR A 85 1.50 -3.62 14.39
C THR A 85 0.94 -2.29 13.90
N LEU A 86 1.63 -1.17 14.19
CA LEU A 86 1.20 0.15 13.73
C LEU A 86 1.23 0.29 12.20
N LYS A 87 2.06 -0.48 11.50
CA LYS A 87 2.18 -0.44 10.03
C LYS A 87 0.98 -1.09 9.36
N GLU A 88 0.61 -2.28 9.81
CA GLU A 88 -0.57 -2.98 9.27
C GLU A 88 -1.84 -2.17 9.51
N GLN A 89 -2.00 -1.63 10.72
CA GLN A 89 -3.11 -0.74 11.05
C GLN A 89 -3.13 0.52 10.17
N SER A 90 -1.95 1.06 9.83
CA SER A 90 -1.83 2.22 8.96
C SER A 90 -2.26 1.91 7.53
N ILE A 91 -1.87 0.76 6.97
CA ILE A 91 -2.31 0.30 5.65
C ILE A 91 -3.82 0.03 5.66
N ALA A 92 -4.32 -0.68 6.67
CA ALA A 92 -5.75 -0.95 6.84
C ALA A 92 -6.58 0.34 6.89
N LYS A 93 -6.13 1.31 7.69
CA LYS A 93 -6.76 2.63 7.83
C LYS A 93 -6.72 3.39 6.50
N TRP A 94 -5.61 3.34 5.77
CA TRP A 94 -5.50 4.00 4.47
C TRP A 94 -6.47 3.43 3.43
N ILE A 95 -6.55 2.10 3.28
CA ILE A 95 -7.50 1.44 2.34
C ILE A 95 -8.95 1.78 2.69
N ARG A 96 -9.30 1.73 3.98
CA ARG A 96 -10.65 2.12 4.45
C ARG A 96 -10.96 3.56 4.03
N ARG A 97 -10.03 4.48 4.26
CA ARG A 97 -10.18 5.89 3.89
C ARG A 97 -10.20 6.11 2.38
N CYS A 98 -9.61 5.24 1.56
CA CYS A 98 -9.79 5.29 0.10
C CYS A 98 -11.27 5.15 -0.28
N THR A 99 -11.99 4.22 0.36
CA THR A 99 -13.44 4.05 0.15
C THR A 99 -14.23 5.28 0.57
N GLU A 100 -13.86 5.90 1.70
CA GLU A 100 -14.52 7.11 2.21
C GLU A 100 -14.28 8.32 1.28
N ARG A 101 -13.03 8.49 0.79
CA ARG A 101 -12.66 9.55 -0.16
C ARG A 101 -13.35 9.43 -1.51
N GLU A 102 -13.67 8.21 -1.93
CA GLU A 102 -14.41 7.97 -3.18
C GLU A 102 -15.88 8.39 -3.05
N LYS A 103 -16.52 8.12 -1.91
CA LYS A 103 -17.94 8.44 -1.66
C LYS A 103 -18.21 9.93 -1.37
N GLY A 104 -17.19 10.67 -0.97
CA GLY A 104 -17.28 12.11 -0.68
C GLY A 104 -17.08 13.01 -1.90
N LYS A 105 -16.98 12.43 -3.10
CA LYS A 105 -17.00 13.13 -4.40
C LYS A 105 -18.28 12.78 -5.14
#